data_AF-A0A9C9Z8H5-F1
#
_entry.id   AF-A0A9C9Z8H5-F1
#
_cell.length_a   1.000
_cell.length_b   1.000
_cell.length_c   1.000
_cell.angle_alpha   90.00
_cell.angle_beta   90.00
_cell.angle_gamma   90.00
#
_symmetry.space_group_name_H-M   'P 1'
#
loop_
_entity.id
_entity.type
_entity.pdbx_description
1 polymer ?
#
loop_
_entity_poly.entity_id
_entity_poly.type
_entity_poly.pdbx_seq_one_letter_code
_entity_poly.pdbx_strand_id
1 'polypeptide(L)'
;MIEQLERYPEARTITHGHFIDRHILIANQHTALLDLDNTYIGDAHADIGFFIAHIERSVLRGKLNAQQAQNYRQLFLQAYGEAPRERVELYTAIGLFKMATHPFQYREVEWLHQINTLLKRARRIMININEKDSLAAALAF
;
A
#
# COMPACT_ATOMS: atom_id res chain seq x y z
N MET A 1 -3.28 2.86 14.84
CA MET A 1 -3.43 2.13 13.56
C MET A 1 -4.70 1.30 13.58
N ILE A 2 -4.93 0.49 14.62
CA ILE A 2 -6.20 -0.25 14.80
C ILE A 2 -7.40 0.70 14.93
N GLU A 3 -7.32 1.73 15.77
CA GLU A 3 -8.38 2.75 15.91
C GLU A 3 -8.73 3.49 14.61
N GLN A 4 -7.81 3.54 13.64
CA GLN A 4 -8.06 4.17 12.33
C GLN A 4 -8.76 3.22 11.36
N LEU A 5 -8.63 1.91 11.56
CA LEU A 5 -9.32 0.89 10.76
C LEU A 5 -10.81 0.80 11.14
N GLU A 6 -11.13 1.00 12.42
CA GLU A 6 -12.51 0.95 12.94
C GLU A 6 -13.40 2.13 12.47
N ARG A 7 -12.81 3.19 11.93
CA ARG A 7 -13.52 4.40 11.48
C ARG A 7 -14.28 4.25 10.16
N TYR A 8 -13.98 3.22 9.36
CA TYR A 8 -14.57 3.06 8.02
C TYR A 8 -15.32 1.73 7.90
N PRO A 9 -16.59 1.71 7.46
CA PRO A 9 -17.33 0.45 7.32
C PRO A 9 -16.56 -0.50 6.39
N GLU A 10 -16.22 -1.68 6.89
CA GLU A 10 -15.47 -2.68 6.12
C GLU A 10 -16.33 -3.18 4.95
N ALA A 11 -15.93 -2.81 3.73
CA ALA A 11 -16.38 -3.50 2.53
C ALA A 11 -15.70 -4.87 2.50
N ARG A 12 -16.22 -5.80 3.30
CA ARG A 12 -15.64 -7.14 3.48
C ARG A 12 -15.74 -7.93 2.18
N THR A 13 -14.59 -8.28 1.64
CA THR A 13 -14.46 -9.08 0.42
C THR A 13 -13.27 -10.02 0.55
N ILE A 14 -13.10 -10.90 -0.43
CA ILE A 14 -11.90 -11.71 -0.56
C ILE A 14 -10.74 -10.79 -0.94
N THR A 15 -9.70 -10.78 -0.12
CA THR A 15 -8.46 -10.03 -0.28
C THR A 15 -7.33 -11.02 -0.49
N HIS A 16 -6.47 -10.81 -1.48
CA HIS A 16 -5.31 -11.65 -1.79
C HIS A 16 -4.28 -11.63 -0.64
N GLY A 17 -4.13 -10.49 0.03
CA GLY A 17 -3.35 -10.35 1.26
C GLY A 17 -1.83 -10.21 1.06
N HIS A 18 -1.36 -10.43 -0.16
CA HIS A 18 0.02 -10.15 -0.57
C HIS A 18 0.08 -9.77 -2.06
N PHE A 19 -0.81 -8.85 -2.47
CA PHE A 19 -0.98 -8.46 -3.86
C PHE A 19 0.17 -7.57 -4.38
N ILE A 20 1.05 -8.14 -5.21
CA ILE A 20 2.21 -7.47 -5.82
C ILE A 20 2.39 -7.88 -7.29
N ASP A 21 3.13 -7.08 -8.05
CA ASP A 21 3.44 -7.30 -9.47
C ASP A 21 4.01 -8.69 -9.79
N ARG A 22 4.83 -9.24 -8.88
CA ARG A 22 5.42 -10.59 -9.04
C ARG A 22 4.40 -11.74 -8.97
N HIS A 23 3.19 -11.49 -8.49
CA HIS A 23 2.14 -12.51 -8.38
C HIS A 23 1.11 -12.39 -9.50
N ILE A 24 1.38 -11.56 -10.52
CA ILE A 24 0.49 -11.35 -11.66
C ILE A 24 1.17 -11.90 -12.90
N LEU A 25 0.55 -12.90 -13.53
CA LEU A 25 0.94 -13.37 -14.85
C LEU A 25 0.06 -12.70 -15.90
N ILE A 26 0.69 -12.14 -16.92
CA ILE A 26 0.00 -11.54 -18.07
C ILE A 26 0.47 -12.28 -19.32
N ALA A 27 -0.47 -12.89 -20.04
CA ALA A 27 -0.21 -13.57 -21.30
C ALA A 27 -1.38 -13.34 -22.26
N ASN A 28 -1.09 -12.79 -23.45
CA ASN A 28 -2.10 -12.39 -24.44
C ASN A 28 -3.14 -11.44 -23.82
N GLN A 29 -4.42 -11.82 -23.82
CA GLN A 29 -5.54 -11.08 -23.20
C GLN A 29 -5.94 -11.67 -21.83
N HIS A 30 -5.08 -12.50 -21.23
CA HIS A 30 -5.37 -13.17 -19.97
C HIS A 30 -4.45 -12.68 -18.84
N THR A 31 -5.06 -12.54 -17.66
CA THR A 31 -4.38 -12.23 -16.41
C THR A 31 -4.68 -13.34 -15.42
N ALA A 32 -3.65 -13.87 -14.76
CA ALA A 32 -3.78 -14.83 -13.66
C ALA A 32 -3.06 -14.32 -12.41
N LEU A 33 -3.64 -14.60 -11.25
CA LEU A 33 -3.04 -14.31 -9.95
C LEU A 33 -2.42 -15.59 -9.37
N LEU A 34 -1.27 -15.44 -8.72
CA LEU A 34 -0.53 -16.50 -8.04
C LEU A 34 -0.45 -16.21 -6.53
N ASP A 35 0.10 -17.14 -5.75
CA ASP A 35 0.40 -16.96 -4.31
C ASP A 35 -0.85 -16.56 -3.47
N LEU A 36 -1.89 -17.38 -3.55
CA LEU A 36 -3.15 -17.18 -2.83
C LEU A 36 -3.12 -17.66 -1.36
N ASP A 37 -1.97 -18.09 -0.85
CA ASP A 37 -1.84 -18.65 0.50
C ASP A 37 -2.10 -17.62 1.62
N ASN A 38 -2.00 -16.33 1.28
CA ASN A 38 -2.29 -15.22 2.19
C ASN A 38 -3.71 -14.65 2.03
N THR A 39 -4.59 -15.33 1.29
CA THR A 39 -5.95 -14.85 1.04
C THR A 39 -6.79 -14.86 2.31
N TYR A 40 -7.54 -13.79 2.56
CA TYR A 40 -8.45 -13.68 3.70
C TYR A 40 -9.68 -12.83 3.37
N ILE A 41 -10.71 -12.88 4.22
CA ILE A 41 -11.84 -11.95 4.13
C ILE A 41 -11.48 -10.69 4.90
N GLY A 42 -11.40 -9.56 4.19
CA GLY A 42 -10.98 -8.30 4.75
C GLY A 42 -11.50 -7.11 3.96
N ASP A 43 -10.94 -5.95 4.26
CA ASP A 43 -11.25 -4.72 3.57
C ASP A 43 -10.81 -4.75 2.10
N ALA A 44 -11.74 -4.44 1.18
CA ALA A 44 -11.49 -4.39 -0.26
C ALA A 44 -10.29 -3.52 -0.69
N HIS A 45 -9.90 -2.53 0.12
CA HIS A 45 -8.83 -1.59 -0.23
C HIS A 45 -7.44 -2.05 0.22
N ALA A 46 -7.36 -3.14 0.98
CA ALA A 46 -6.10 -3.64 1.53
C ALA A 46 -5.09 -4.01 0.43
N ASP A 47 -5.53 -4.73 -0.60
CA ASP A 47 -4.67 -5.10 -1.74
C ASP A 47 -4.23 -3.88 -2.56
N ILE A 48 -5.10 -2.86 -2.71
CA ILE A 48 -4.78 -1.62 -3.41
C ILE A 48 -3.65 -0.89 -2.69
N GLY A 49 -3.77 -0.71 -1.37
CA GLY A 49 -2.74 -0.05 -0.59
C GLY A 49 -1.44 -0.85 -0.54
N PHE A 50 -1.52 -2.18 -0.43
CA PHE A 50 -0.34 -3.04 -0.43
C PHE A 50 0.42 -2.99 -1.77
N PHE A 51 -0.28 -2.99 -2.89
CA PHE A 51 0.32 -2.84 -4.22
C PHE A 51 1.01 -1.49 -4.38
N ILE A 52 0.39 -0.40 -3.94
CA ILE A 52 0.99 0.95 -3.97
C ILE A 52 2.22 1.02 -3.06
N ALA A 53 2.20 0.39 -1.88
CA ALA A 53 3.37 0.30 -1.03
C ALA A 53 4.54 -0.40 -1.74
N HIS A 54 4.26 -1.42 -2.56
CA HIS A 54 5.27 -2.11 -3.35
C HIS A 54 5.86 -1.23 -4.47
N ILE A 55 5.04 -0.39 -5.11
CA ILE A 55 5.52 0.65 -6.05
C ILE A 55 6.45 1.62 -5.31
N GLU A 56 6.07 2.13 -4.14
CA GLU A 56 6.91 3.04 -3.36
C GLU A 56 8.23 2.39 -2.94
N ARG A 57 8.21 1.13 -2.48
CA ARG A 57 9.43 0.38 -2.18
C ARG A 57 10.32 0.23 -3.41
N SER A 58 9.75 0.11 -4.60
CA SER A 58 10.52 0.02 -5.84
C SER A 58 11.26 1.33 -6.17
N VAL A 59 10.68 2.49 -5.81
CA VAL A 59 11.39 3.78 -5.87
C VAL A 59 12.55 3.82 -4.88
N LEU A 60 12.31 3.40 -3.63
CA LEU A 60 13.32 3.39 -2.58
C LEU A 60 14.51 2.47 -2.91
N ARG A 61 14.29 1.42 -3.71
CA ARG A 61 15.34 0.51 -4.21
C ARG A 61 15.95 0.96 -5.55
N GLY A 62 15.59 2.13 -6.05
CA GLY A 62 16.09 2.68 -7.32
C GLY A 62 15.63 1.92 -8.57
N LYS A 63 14.60 1.07 -8.46
CA LYS A 63 14.04 0.32 -9.61
C LYS A 63 13.07 1.16 -10.43
N LEU A 64 12.44 2.15 -9.80
CA LEU A 64 11.56 3.12 -10.43
C LEU A 64 12.02 4.53 -10.05
N ASN A 65 11.86 5.48 -10.96
CA ASN A 65 11.92 6.89 -10.59
C ASN A 65 10.56 7.38 -10.06
N ALA A 66 10.55 8.56 -9.43
CA ALA A 66 9.34 9.13 -8.82
C ALA A 66 8.22 9.37 -9.83
N GLN A 67 8.54 9.78 -11.06
CA GLN A 67 7.55 10.04 -12.12
C GLN A 67 6.89 8.73 -12.58
N GLN A 68 7.65 7.66 -12.78
CA GLN A 68 7.15 6.34 -13.15
C GLN A 68 6.21 5.80 -12.06
N ALA A 69 6.64 5.88 -10.79
CA ALA A 69 5.83 5.42 -9.67
C ALA A 69 4.51 6.20 -9.56
N GLN A 70 4.54 7.52 -9.77
CA GLN A 70 3.33 8.34 -9.77
C GLN A 70 2.39 7.95 -10.91
N ASN A 71 2.90 7.78 -12.14
CA ASN A 71 2.11 7.33 -13.28
C ASN A 71 1.47 5.96 -13.02
N TYR A 72 2.23 4.98 -12.54
CA TYR A 72 1.71 3.64 -12.26
C TYR A 72 0.65 3.65 -11.16
N ARG A 73 0.86 4.42 -10.10
CA ARG A 73 -0.14 4.62 -9.05
C ARG A 73 -1.44 5.20 -9.61
N GLN A 74 -1.35 6.21 -10.47
CA GLN A 74 -2.53 6.84 -11.07
C GLN A 74 -3.29 5.88 -12.00
N LEU A 75 -2.58 5.21 -12.90
CA LEU A 75 -3.19 4.23 -13.82
C LEU A 75 -3.84 3.07 -13.06
N PHE A 76 -3.17 2.56 -12.03
CA PHE A 76 -3.69 1.48 -11.20
C PHE A 76 -4.97 1.88 -10.47
N LEU A 77 -4.98 3.06 -9.83
CA LEU A 77 -6.18 3.57 -9.14
C LEU A 77 -7.32 3.85 -10.12
N GLN A 78 -7.01 4.41 -11.30
CA GLN A 78 -8.01 4.66 -12.34
C GLN A 78 -8.65 3.35 -12.82
N ALA A 79 -7.86 2.29 -12.98
CA ALA A 79 -8.36 0.98 -13.40
C ALA A 79 -9.18 0.27 -12.32
N TYR A 80 -8.83 0.44 -11.04
CA TYR A 80 -9.59 -0.13 -9.91
C TYR A 80 -10.92 0.57 -9.65
N GLY A 81 -11.05 1.85 -10.01
CA GLY A 81 -12.24 2.65 -9.80
C GLY A 81 -12.23 3.44 -8.48
N GLU A 82 -13.40 3.75 -7.95
CA GLU A 82 -13.52 4.59 -6.76
C GLU A 82 -12.99 3.85 -5.51
N ALA A 83 -11.97 4.43 -4.90
CA ALA A 83 -11.39 3.97 -3.64
C ALA A 83 -11.17 5.19 -2.73
N PRO A 84 -11.67 5.19 -1.48
CA PRO A 84 -11.44 6.30 -0.56
C PRO A 84 -9.95 6.52 -0.36
N ARG A 85 -9.49 7.73 -0.66
CA ARG A 85 -8.06 8.07 -0.70
C ARG A 85 -7.38 7.78 0.63
N GLU A 86 -8.01 8.15 1.73
CA GLU A 86 -7.52 7.99 3.10
C GLU A 86 -7.32 6.50 3.44
N ARG A 87 -8.24 5.65 2.96
CA ARG A 87 -8.20 4.20 3.16
C ARG A 87 -7.07 3.56 2.37
N VAL A 88 -6.87 3.99 1.12
CA VAL A 88 -5.73 3.58 0.30
C VAL A 88 -4.41 4.05 0.93
N GLU A 89 -4.32 5.30 1.40
CA GLU A 89 -3.16 5.85 2.08
C GLU A 89 -2.86 5.06 3.37
N LEU A 90 -3.88 4.70 4.16
CA LEU A 90 -3.74 3.88 5.37
C LEU A 90 -3.15 2.50 5.06
N TYR A 91 -3.71 1.76 4.09
CA TYR A 91 -3.16 0.45 3.72
C TYR A 91 -1.81 0.54 3.04
N THR A 92 -1.50 1.65 2.36
CA THR A 92 -0.13 1.91 1.86
C THR A 92 0.86 2.03 3.01
N ALA A 93 0.52 2.78 4.06
CA ALA A 93 1.36 2.89 5.26
C ALA A 93 1.53 1.54 5.97
N ILE A 94 0.45 0.75 6.11
CA ILE A 94 0.49 -0.60 6.68
C ILE A 94 1.40 -1.51 5.84
N GLY A 95 1.27 -1.49 4.52
CA GLY A 95 2.10 -2.29 3.60
C GLY A 95 3.58 -1.96 3.74
N LEU A 96 3.94 -0.67 3.77
CA LEU A 96 5.31 -0.21 4.00
C LEU A 96 5.85 -0.67 5.36
N PHE A 97 5.03 -0.58 6.41
CA PHE A 97 5.38 -1.04 7.76
C PHE A 97 5.64 -2.56 7.79
N LYS A 98 4.76 -3.37 7.19
CA LYS A 98 4.96 -4.83 7.06
C LYS A 98 6.26 -5.15 6.33
N MET A 99 6.50 -4.48 5.19
CA MET A 99 7.70 -4.65 4.38
C MET A 99 8.99 -4.13 5.02
N ALA A 100 8.92 -3.38 6.13
CA ALA A 100 10.11 -2.90 6.83
C ALA A 100 10.97 -4.05 7.37
N THR A 101 10.43 -5.26 7.48
CA THR A 101 11.20 -6.46 7.86
C THR A 101 11.99 -7.07 6.68
N HIS A 102 11.57 -6.79 5.44
CA HIS A 102 12.09 -7.42 4.23
C HIS A 102 13.58 -7.16 3.97
N PRO A 103 14.12 -5.94 4.13
CA PRO A 103 15.54 -5.69 3.87
C PRO A 103 16.47 -6.61 4.67
N PHE A 104 16.12 -6.88 5.93
CA PHE A 104 16.87 -7.82 6.77
C PHE A 104 16.65 -9.28 6.31
N GLN A 105 15.40 -9.69 6.08
CA GLN A 105 15.06 -11.05 5.65
C GLN A 105 15.75 -11.45 4.34
N TYR A 106 15.84 -10.53 3.37
CA TYR A 106 16.49 -10.74 2.08
C TYR A 106 17.98 -10.41 2.07
N ARG A 107 18.57 -10.09 3.23
CA ARG A 107 20.01 -9.76 3.38
C ARG A 107 20.45 -8.65 2.44
N GLU A 108 19.63 -7.61 2.31
CA GLU A 108 19.93 -6.48 1.46
C GLU A 108 21.10 -5.65 2.00
N VAL A 109 21.89 -5.06 1.11
CA VAL A 109 22.94 -4.10 1.48
C VAL A 109 22.30 -2.88 2.17
N GLU A 110 22.94 -2.34 3.20
CA GLU A 110 22.42 -1.24 4.00
C GLU A 110 21.01 -1.50 4.58
N TRP A 111 20.68 -2.76 4.91
CA TRP A 111 19.34 -3.15 5.36
C TRP A 111 18.78 -2.21 6.43
N LEU A 112 19.57 -1.82 7.44
CA LEU A 112 19.12 -0.93 8.51
C LEU A 112 18.69 0.44 8.00
N HIS A 113 19.42 1.01 7.03
CA HIS A 113 19.03 2.25 6.37
C HIS A 113 17.70 2.07 5.64
N GLN A 114 17.54 0.98 4.89
CA GLN A 114 16.30 0.69 4.16
C GLN A 114 15.09 0.50 5.07
N ILE A 115 15.23 -0.23 6.18
CA ILE A 115 14.17 -0.37 7.21
C ILE A 115 13.74 1.02 7.70
N ASN A 116 14.71 1.86 8.09
CA ASN A 116 14.43 3.21 8.57
C ASN A 116 13.72 4.07 7.53
N THR A 117 14.09 3.95 6.26
CA THR A 117 13.46 4.71 5.17
C THR A 117 12.00 4.26 4.96
N LEU A 118 11.72 2.96 4.99
CA LEU A 118 10.35 2.43 4.91
C LEU A 118 9.48 2.90 6.09
N LEU A 119 10.01 2.80 7.33
CA LEU A 119 9.29 3.25 8.52
C LEU A 119 9.02 4.76 8.53
N LYS A 120 10.01 5.58 8.13
CA LYS A 120 9.85 7.03 7.99
C LYS A 120 8.76 7.37 6.98
N ARG A 121 8.71 6.64 5.85
CA ARG A 121 7.69 6.84 4.82
C ARG A 121 6.30 6.45 5.32
N ALA A 122 6.15 5.27 5.93
CA ALA A 122 4.89 4.85 6.54
C ALA A 122 4.39 5.87 7.58
N ARG A 123 5.28 6.33 8.46
CA ARG A 123 4.95 7.36 9.46
C ARG A 123 4.51 8.67 8.82
N ARG A 124 5.16 9.13 7.75
CA ARG A 124 4.78 10.36 7.05
C ARG A 124 3.37 10.27 6.49
N ILE A 125 3.00 9.14 5.89
CA ILE A 125 1.65 8.92 5.37
C ILE A 125 0.63 8.98 6.50
N MET A 126 0.90 8.30 7.63
CA MET A 126 0.02 8.32 8.80
C MET A 126 -0.19 9.73 9.38
N ILE A 127 0.86 10.55 9.46
CA ILE A 127 0.75 11.94 9.94
C ILE A 127 -0.16 12.74 9.00
N ASN A 128 0.04 12.62 7.68
CA ASN A 128 -0.77 13.34 6.69
C ASN A 128 -2.25 12.96 6.73
N ILE A 129 -2.58 11.69 7.04
CA ILE A 129 -3.97 11.26 7.24
C ILE A 129 -4.56 11.96 8.47
N ASN A 130 -3.86 11.91 9.61
CA ASN A 130 -4.32 12.53 10.86
C ASN A 130 -4.51 14.06 10.77
N GLU A 131 -3.61 14.75 10.06
CA GLU A 131 -3.72 16.20 9.85
C GLU A 131 -4.96 16.56 9.03
N LYS A 132 -5.29 15.79 7.99
CA LYS A 132 -6.52 15.98 7.21
C LYS A 132 -7.78 15.71 8.02
N ASP A 133 -7.80 14.64 8.80
CA ASP A 133 -8.93 14.32 9.67
C ASP A 133 -9.20 15.46 10.66
N SER A 134 -8.13 16.01 11.24
CA SER A 134 -8.21 17.14 12.18
C SER A 134 -8.76 18.40 11.51
N LEU A 135 -8.34 18.68 10.27
CA LEU A 135 -8.84 19.80 9.48
C LEU A 135 -10.33 19.62 9.11
N ALA A 136 -10.72 18.42 8.66
CA ALA A 136 -12.10 18.11 8.31
C ALA A 136 -13.03 18.23 9.52
N ALA A 137 -12.59 17.77 10.70
CA ALA A 137 -13.33 17.95 11.94
C ALA A 137 -13.47 19.42 12.35
N ALA A 138 -12.40 20.23 12.19
CA ALA A 138 -12.43 21.65 12.53
C ALA A 138 -13.34 22.49 11.60
N LEU A 139 -13.52 22.07 10.34
CA LEU A 139 -14.40 22.73 9.37
C LEU A 139 -15.87 22.25 9.45
N ALA A 140 -16.16 21.22 10.25
CA ALA A 140 -17.51 20.70 10.48
C ALA A 140 -18.26 21.39 11.64
N PHE A 141 -17.63 22.41 12.26
CA PHE A 141 -18.19 23.29 13.30
C PHE A 141 -18.18 24.75 12.80
#